data_AF-A0AAV8ZB06-F1
#
_entry.id   AF-A0AAV8ZB06-F1
#
_cell.length_a   1.000
_cell.length_b   1.000
_cell.length_c   1.000
_cell.angle_alpha   90.00
_cell.angle_beta   90.00
_cell.angle_gamma   90.00
#
_symmetry.space_group_name_H-M   'P 1'
#
loop_
_entity.id
_entity.type
_entity.pdbx_description
1 polymer ?
#
loop_
_entity_poly.entity_id
_entity_poly.type
_entity_poly.pdbx_seq_one_letter_code
_entity_poly.pdbx_strand_id
1 'polypeptide(L)'
;MCEACKVEQYPFNENQNIPEPDWKIFIQKTAARILQNQNIETLAKVRENLYELITNGIPSDIIFKTLLEELLKNCDMDIKAVIVEQAAIHEHRMIQGNKAIFHLESFVAKFMCIYQNMMQELVGDF
;
A
#
# COMPACT_ATOMS: atom_id res chain seq x y z
N MET A 1 -19.24 6.98 -6.42
CA MET A 1 -18.42 8.14 -6.84
C MET A 1 -19.24 9.18 -7.59
N CYS A 2 -20.03 8.83 -8.61
CA CYS A 2 -20.85 9.82 -9.36
C CYS A 2 -21.76 10.71 -8.50
N GLU A 3 -22.36 10.16 -7.43
CA GLU A 3 -23.16 10.95 -6.49
C GLU A 3 -22.31 11.99 -5.75
N ALA A 4 -21.13 11.60 -5.26
CA ALA A 4 -20.18 12.51 -4.63
C ALA A 4 -19.70 13.60 -5.60
N CYS A 5 -19.39 13.25 -6.85
CA CYS A 5 -19.07 14.23 -7.90
C CYS A 5 -20.20 15.24 -8.08
N LYS A 6 -21.46 14.79 -8.11
CA LYS A 6 -22.63 15.67 -8.28
C LYS A 6 -22.78 16.63 -7.10
N VAL A 7 -22.52 16.18 -5.88
CA VAL A 7 -22.58 17.00 -4.67
C VAL A 7 -21.46 18.04 -4.66
N GLU A 8 -20.23 17.66 -5.03
CA GLU A 8 -19.09 18.58 -5.08
C GLU A 8 -19.25 19.63 -6.18
N GLN A 9 -19.65 19.22 -7.39
CA GLN A 9 -19.80 20.12 -8.52
C GLN A 9 -20.78 19.58 -9.57
N TYR A 10 -21.81 20.38 -9.89
CA TYR A 10 -22.75 20.13 -10.98
C TYR A 10 -23.08 21.46 -11.72
N PRO A 11 -23.19 21.49 -13.06
CA PRO A 11 -23.12 20.38 -14.03
C PRO A 11 -21.74 19.71 -14.11
N PHE A 12 -21.71 18.44 -14.53
CA PHE A 12 -20.45 17.70 -14.72
C PHE A 12 -19.57 18.37 -15.79
N ASN A 13 -18.25 18.38 -15.56
CA ASN A 13 -17.25 18.79 -16.53
C ASN A 13 -16.29 17.63 -16.85
N GLU A 14 -15.67 17.65 -18.04
CA GLU A 14 -14.75 16.58 -18.48
C GLU A 14 -13.53 16.43 -17.56
N ASN A 15 -13.08 17.54 -16.95
CA ASN A 15 -11.91 17.59 -16.07
C ASN A 15 -12.30 17.62 -14.58
N GLN A 16 -13.46 17.05 -14.21
CA GLN A 16 -13.86 17.00 -12.80
C GLN A 16 -12.92 16.11 -12.00
N ASN A 17 -12.52 16.55 -10.81
CA ASN A 17 -11.89 15.65 -9.86
C ASN A 17 -12.94 14.64 -9.37
N ILE A 18 -12.59 13.35 -9.38
CA ILE A 18 -13.48 12.30 -8.86
C ILE A 18 -13.02 12.02 -7.42
N PRO A 19 -13.85 12.32 -6.40
CA PRO A 19 -13.46 12.14 -5.01
C PRO A 19 -13.28 10.65 -4.71
N GLU A 20 -12.11 10.32 -4.18
CA GLU A 20 -11.73 8.98 -3.75
C GLU A 20 -12.17 8.73 -2.29
N PRO A 21 -12.52 7.49 -1.92
CA PRO A 21 -12.86 7.18 -0.53
C PRO A 21 -11.69 7.44 0.43
N ASP A 22 -11.99 7.93 1.64
CA ASP A 22 -10.97 8.27 2.64
C ASP A 22 -10.02 7.12 2.98
N TRP A 23 -10.55 5.89 3.10
CA TRP A 23 -9.73 4.71 3.37
C TRP A 23 -8.69 4.45 2.27
N LYS A 24 -9.03 4.73 1.01
CA LYS A 24 -8.14 4.55 -0.14
C LYS A 24 -7.05 5.62 -0.13
N ILE A 25 -7.43 6.88 0.12
CA ILE A 25 -6.46 7.99 0.30
C ILE A 25 -5.51 7.70 1.46
N PHE A 26 -6.01 7.11 2.55
CA PHE A 26 -5.21 6.74 3.71
C PHE A 26 -4.19 5.63 3.40
N ILE A 27 -4.59 4.61 2.62
CA ILE A 27 -3.67 3.59 2.10
C ILE A 27 -2.61 4.23 1.20
N GLN A 28 -2.99 5.15 0.31
CA GLN A 28 -2.05 5.84 -0.58
C GLN A 28 -1.00 6.63 0.21
N LYS A 29 -1.41 7.37 1.24
CA LYS A 29 -0.49 8.06 2.15
C LYS A 29 0.43 7.09 2.91
N THR A 30 -0.10 5.92 3.29
CA THR A 30 0.69 4.87 3.95
C THR A 30 1.73 4.28 3.00
N ALA A 31 1.36 4.01 1.74
CA ALA A 31 2.28 3.56 0.70
C ALA A 31 3.40 4.57 0.43
N ALA A 32 3.05 5.85 0.30
CA ALA A 32 4.01 6.93 0.13
C ALA A 32 5.03 6.99 1.29
N ARG A 33 4.56 6.81 2.52
CA ARG A 33 5.43 6.73 3.70
C ARG A 33 6.38 5.53 3.65
N ILE A 34 5.91 4.36 3.22
CA ILE A 34 6.75 3.16 3.05
C ILE A 34 7.85 3.38 2.02
N LEU A 35 7.54 4.06 0.91
CA LEU A 35 8.49 4.36 -0.16
C LEU A 35 9.52 5.43 0.24
N GLN A 36 9.13 6.38 1.09
CA GLN A 36 10.02 7.45 1.55
C GLN A 36 11.07 6.97 2.56
N ASN A 37 10.70 6.11 3.52
CA ASN A 37 11.59 5.71 4.61
C ASN A 37 11.45 4.22 4.94
N GLN A 38 12.53 3.45 4.79
CA GLN A 38 12.58 2.02 5.13
C GLN A 38 13.31 1.82 6.47
N ASN A 39 12.70 2.26 7.58
CA ASN A 39 13.25 2.07 8.93
C ASN A 39 12.21 1.51 9.91
N ILE A 40 12.67 1.09 11.10
CA ILE A 40 11.85 0.41 12.11
C ILE A 40 10.72 1.32 12.62
N GLU A 41 11.01 2.62 12.81
CA GLU A 41 10.03 3.62 13.26
C GLU A 41 8.90 3.78 12.25
N THR A 42 9.23 3.78 10.96
CA THR A 42 8.26 3.86 9.86
C THR A 42 7.41 2.60 9.81
N LEU A 43 8.02 1.41 9.96
CA LEU A 43 7.28 0.15 10.03
C LEU A 43 6.30 0.12 11.21
N ALA A 44 6.72 0.58 12.39
CA ALA A 44 5.85 0.70 13.56
C ALA A 44 4.67 1.64 13.28
N LYS A 45 4.90 2.77 12.61
CA LYS A 45 3.80 3.68 12.25
C LYS A 45 2.89 3.10 11.18
N VAL A 46 3.43 2.37 10.20
CA VAL A 46 2.62 1.65 9.20
C VAL A 46 1.75 0.58 9.87
N ARG A 47 2.26 -0.12 10.88
CA ARG A 47 1.48 -1.05 11.69
C ARG A 47 0.28 -0.37 12.36
N GLU A 48 0.47 0.82 12.94
CA GLU A 48 -0.64 1.61 13.51
C GLU A 48 -1.68 1.97 12.45
N ASN A 49 -1.24 2.44 11.27
CA ASN A 49 -2.13 2.77 10.16
C ASN A 49 -2.93 1.55 9.67
N LEU A 50 -2.29 0.38 9.56
CA LEU A 50 -2.95 -0.87 9.18
C LEU A 50 -3.99 -1.29 10.22
N TYR A 51 -3.68 -1.11 11.51
CA TYR A 51 -4.65 -1.34 12.58
C TYR A 51 -5.87 -0.43 12.49
N GLU A 52 -5.66 0.86 12.19
CA GLU A 52 -6.74 1.83 12.03
C GLU A 52 -7.69 1.42 10.88
N LEU A 53 -7.14 1.00 9.74
CA LEU A 53 -7.92 0.51 8.61
C LEU A 53 -8.75 -0.73 8.96
N ILE A 54 -8.13 -1.71 9.62
CA ILE A 54 -8.83 -2.95 10.05
C ILE A 54 -9.92 -2.63 11.07
N THR A 55 -9.64 -1.74 12.04
CA THR A 55 -10.59 -1.37 13.09
C THR A 55 -11.79 -0.62 12.53
N ASN A 56 -11.59 0.17 11.47
CA ASN A 56 -12.65 0.84 10.72
C ASN A 56 -13.40 -0.08 9.74
N GLY A 57 -13.15 -1.40 9.78
CA GLY A 57 -13.93 -2.39 9.05
C GLY A 57 -13.52 -2.58 7.59
N ILE A 58 -12.34 -2.10 7.18
CA ILE A 58 -11.84 -2.35 5.83
C ILE A 58 -11.28 -3.78 5.75
N PRO A 59 -11.75 -4.63 4.81
CA PRO A 59 -11.26 -5.99 4.67
C PRO A 59 -9.76 -6.06 4.38
N SER A 60 -9.06 -7.01 4.99
CA SER A 60 -7.60 -7.11 4.89
C SER A 60 -7.09 -7.42 3.49
N ASP A 61 -7.85 -8.17 2.69
CA ASP A 61 -7.54 -8.44 1.28
C ASP A 61 -7.64 -7.16 0.42
N ILE A 62 -8.62 -6.29 0.71
CA ILE A 62 -8.73 -4.98 0.06
C ILE A 62 -7.56 -4.07 0.45
N ILE A 63 -7.19 -4.04 1.74
CA ILE A 63 -6.01 -3.30 2.22
C ILE A 63 -4.76 -3.81 1.49
N PHE A 64 -4.57 -5.12 1.45
CA PHE A 64 -3.41 -5.76 0.85
C PHE A 64 -3.26 -5.42 -0.63
N LYS A 65 -4.32 -5.63 -1.42
CA LYS A 65 -4.32 -5.38 -2.87
C LYS A 65 -4.09 -3.91 -3.19
N THR A 66 -4.82 -3.01 -2.51
CA THR A 66 -4.69 -1.56 -2.74
C THR A 66 -3.29 -1.07 -2.37
N LEU A 67 -2.72 -1.58 -1.27
CA LEU A 67 -1.36 -1.23 -0.85
C LEU A 67 -0.33 -1.73 -1.86
N LEU A 68 -0.45 -2.97 -2.33
CA LEU A 68 0.43 -3.53 -3.36
C LEU A 68 0.38 -2.71 -4.65
N GLU A 69 -0.82 -2.42 -5.16
CA GLU A 69 -1.00 -1.62 -6.37
C GLU A 69 -0.31 -0.26 -6.26
N GLU A 70 -0.44 0.42 -5.10
CA GLU A 70 0.18 1.72 -4.89
C GLU A 70 1.71 1.65 -4.79
N LEU A 71 2.23 0.63 -4.12
CA LEU A 71 3.68 0.41 -4.03
C LEU A 71 4.31 0.13 -5.40
N LEU A 72 3.64 -0.69 -6.22
CA LEU A 72 4.12 -1.07 -7.56
C LEU A 72 4.14 0.10 -8.56
N LYS A 73 3.43 1.21 -8.31
CA LYS A 73 3.48 2.41 -9.16
C LYS A 73 4.88 3.05 -9.18
N ASN A 74 5.65 2.86 -8.11
CA ASN A 74 6.95 3.50 -7.91
C ASN A 74 8.12 2.49 -7.98
N CYS A 75 7.91 1.33 -8.60
CA CYS A 75 8.93 0.29 -8.76
C CYS A 75 9.19 0.02 -10.24
N ASP A 76 10.43 -0.36 -10.58
CA ASP A 76 10.80 -0.82 -11.92
C ASP A 76 10.39 -2.27 -12.17
N MET A 77 10.28 -2.66 -13.44
CA MET A 77 9.71 -3.95 -13.87
C MET A 77 10.40 -5.15 -13.23
N ASP A 78 11.72 -5.11 -13.11
CA ASP A 78 12.53 -6.21 -12.53
C ASP A 78 12.15 -6.46 -11.06
N ILE A 79 11.89 -5.39 -10.31
CA ILE A 79 11.56 -5.44 -8.89
C ILE A 79 10.08 -5.80 -8.71
N LYS A 80 9.21 -5.35 -9.62
CA LYS A 80 7.78 -5.69 -9.57
C LYS A 80 7.58 -7.20 -9.56
N ALA A 81 8.35 -7.95 -10.36
CA ALA A 81 8.25 -9.41 -10.37
C ALA A 81 8.52 -10.02 -8.99
N VAL A 82 9.62 -9.61 -8.35
CA VAL A 82 10.01 -10.08 -7.01
C VAL A 82 8.99 -9.66 -5.95
N ILE A 83 8.52 -8.41 -5.99
CA ILE A 83 7.51 -7.91 -5.04
C ILE A 83 6.20 -8.67 -5.19
N VAL A 84 5.74 -8.91 -6.43
CA VAL A 84 4.48 -9.62 -6.70
C VAL A 84 4.57 -11.08 -6.23
N GLU A 85 5.71 -11.74 -6.43
CA GLU A 85 5.93 -13.08 -5.88
C GLU A 85 5.83 -13.10 -4.35
N GLN A 86 6.51 -12.16 -3.67
CA GLN A 86 6.40 -12.04 -2.21
C GLN A 86 4.96 -11.70 -1.79
N ALA A 87 4.28 -10.84 -2.53
CA ALA A 87 2.90 -10.46 -2.25
C ALA A 87 1.97 -11.68 -2.31
N ALA A 88 2.09 -12.52 -3.34
CA ALA A 88 1.30 -13.74 -3.46
C ALA A 88 1.52 -14.72 -2.29
N ILE A 89 2.76 -14.89 -1.84
CA ILE A 89 3.09 -15.75 -0.69
C ILE A 89 2.46 -15.21 0.60
N HIS A 90 2.56 -13.90 0.83
CA HIS A 90 2.03 -13.27 2.05
C HIS A 90 0.49 -13.21 2.05
N GLU A 91 -0.14 -12.93 0.91
CA GLU A 91 -1.60 -12.95 0.75
C GLU A 91 -2.17 -14.35 1.00
N HIS A 92 -1.55 -15.39 0.42
CA HIS A 92 -1.98 -16.77 0.64
C HIS A 92 -1.91 -17.16 2.12
N ARG A 93 -0.82 -16.80 2.81
CA ARG A 93 -0.67 -17.04 4.26
C ARG A 93 -1.68 -16.25 5.09
N MET A 94 -2.03 -15.04 4.66
CA MET A 94 -3.05 -14.22 5.32
C MET A 94 -4.42 -14.88 5.28
N ILE A 95 -4.80 -15.49 4.16
CA ILE A 95 -6.07 -16.21 4.00
C ILE A 95 -6.12 -17.45 4.89
N GLN A 96 -5.00 -18.13 5.10
CA GLN A 96 -4.91 -19.32 5.96
C GLN A 96 -4.77 -19.00 7.45
N GLY A 97 -4.43 -17.76 7.80
CA GLY A 97 -4.15 -17.32 9.16
C GLY A 97 -5.34 -16.65 9.86
N ASN A 98 -5.28 -16.57 11.18
CA ASN A 98 -6.32 -15.92 11.99
C ASN A 98 -6.06 -14.43 12.27
N LYS A 99 -4.85 -13.92 12.04
CA LYS A 99 -4.45 -12.54 12.40
C LYS A 99 -3.87 -11.79 11.20
N ALA A 100 -4.74 -11.19 10.40
CA ALA A 100 -4.37 -10.49 9.16
C ALA A 100 -3.25 -9.45 9.34
N ILE A 101 -3.25 -8.72 10.47
CA ILE A 101 -2.25 -7.68 10.78
C ILE A 101 -0.80 -8.22 10.76
N PHE A 102 -0.56 -9.45 11.20
CA PHE A 102 0.79 -10.03 11.19
C PHE A 102 1.28 -10.28 9.77
N HIS A 103 0.39 -10.69 8.88
CA HIS A 103 0.73 -10.97 7.49
C HIS A 103 0.93 -9.69 6.68
N LEU A 104 0.08 -8.67 6.92
CA LEU A 104 0.22 -7.34 6.33
C LEU A 104 1.54 -6.68 6.73
N GLU A 105 1.85 -6.64 8.03
CA GLU A 105 3.10 -6.09 8.53
C GLU A 105 4.32 -6.87 8.00
N SER A 106 4.24 -8.20 7.99
CA SER A 106 5.30 -9.04 7.46
C SER A 106 5.56 -8.77 5.98
N PHE A 107 4.52 -8.52 5.18
CA PHE A 107 4.67 -8.12 3.78
C PHE A 107 5.32 -6.74 3.66
N VAL A 108 4.87 -5.75 4.44
CA VAL A 108 5.47 -4.40 4.44
C VAL A 108 6.95 -4.46 4.80
N ALA A 109 7.32 -5.20 5.84
CA ALA A 109 8.71 -5.37 6.24
C ALA A 109 9.55 -6.02 5.13
N LYS A 110 9.00 -7.05 4.46
CA LYS A 110 9.67 -7.72 3.35
C LYS A 110 9.85 -6.78 2.15
N PHE A 111 8.82 -5.99 1.82
CA PHE A 111 8.88 -4.97 0.79
C PHE A 111 9.97 -3.93 1.11
N MET A 112 9.98 -3.38 2.34
CA MET A 112 10.97 -2.38 2.75
C MET A 112 12.40 -2.89 2.59
N CYS A 113 12.66 -4.14 2.96
CA CYS A 113 13.98 -4.76 2.81
C CYS A 113 14.39 -4.90 1.34
N ILE A 114 13.49 -5.39 0.47
CA ILE A 114 13.77 -5.53 -0.97
C ILE A 114 14.01 -4.16 -1.60
N TYR A 115 13.15 -3.20 -1.30
CA TYR A 115 13.24 -1.85 -1.85
C TYR A 115 14.51 -1.13 -1.39
N GLN A 116 14.87 -1.25 -0.11
CA GLN A 116 16.09 -0.63 0.43
C GLN A 116 17.36 -1.21 -0.19
N ASN A 117 17.47 -2.54 -0.32
CA ASN A 117 18.64 -3.17 -0.94
C ASN A 117 18.81 -2.70 -2.39
N MET A 118 17.70 -2.59 -3.13
CA MET A 118 17.71 -2.12 -4.51
C MET A 118 18.13 -0.64 -4.63
N MET A 119 17.62 0.23 -3.75
CA MET A 119 18.08 1.62 -3.69
C MET A 119 19.58 1.73 -3.35
N GLN A 120 20.11 0.82 -2.53
CA GLN A 120 21.54 0.77 -2.22
C GLN A 120 22.39 0.30 -3.41
N GLU A 121 21.94 -0.71 -4.15
CA GLU A 121 22.61 -1.17 -5.39
C GLU A 121 22.65 -0.04 -6.43
N LEU A 122 21.52 0.64 -6.65
CA LEU A 122 21.46 1.80 -7.56
C LEU A 122 22.41 2.94 -7.16
N VAL A 123 22.57 3.22 -5.87
CA VAL A 123 23.45 4.29 -5.38
C VAL A 123 24.92 3.83 -5.37
N GLY A 124 25.19 2.54 -5.17
CA GLY A 124 26.53 1.96 -5.14
C GLY A 124 27.18 1.79 -6.51
N ASP A 125 26.39 1.86 -7.58
CA ASP A 125 26.84 1.82 -8.98
C ASP A 125 27.24 3.21 -9.55
N PHE A 126 27.31 4.24 -8.70
CA PHE A 126 27.85 5.59 -9.02
C PHE A 126 29.14 5.89 -8.25
#